data_AF-A0A084H180-F1
#
_entry.id   AF-A0A084H180-F1
#
_cell.length_a   1.000
_cell.length_b   1.000
_cell.length_c   1.000
_cell.angle_alpha   90.00
_cell.angle_beta   90.00
_cell.angle_gamma   90.00
#
_symmetry.space_group_name_H-M   'P 1'
#
loop_
_entity.id
_entity.type
_entity.pdbx_description
1 polymer ?
#
loop_
_entity_poly.entity_id
_entity_poly.type
_entity_poly.pdbx_seq_one_letter_code
_entity_poly.pdbx_strand_id
1 'polypeptide(L)'
;MNSEQVRALARVFQQASDSVKDQESKLVQETNEKAATWSGKARDKFDSAMDEAKILFQRHSDNLYDISRELEAAANSVDRVREEIERQEELERMERILRLKKLDVQ
;
A
#
# COMPACT_ATOMS: atom_id res chain seq x y z
N MET A 1 9.58 -12.61 -6.81
CA MET A 1 8.28 -12.14 -6.27
C MET A 1 7.32 -12.00 -7.43
N ASN A 2 6.14 -12.61 -7.36
CA ASN A 2 5.09 -12.42 -8.37
C ASN A 2 4.36 -11.09 -8.07
N SER A 3 4.12 -10.25 -9.07
CA SER A 3 3.40 -8.98 -8.94
C SER A 3 2.02 -9.14 -8.28
N GLU A 4 1.36 -10.27 -8.48
CA GLU A 4 0.10 -10.61 -7.79
C GLU A 4 0.30 -10.74 -6.27
N GLN A 5 1.38 -11.38 -5.82
CA GLN A 5 1.69 -11.51 -4.40
C GLN A 5 2.01 -10.14 -3.78
N VAL A 6 2.67 -9.27 -4.53
CA VAL A 6 2.97 -7.89 -4.08
C VAL A 6 1.68 -7.08 -3.96
N ARG A 7 0.76 -7.19 -4.92
CA ARG A 7 -0.57 -6.56 -4.85
C ARG A 7 -1.41 -7.10 -3.70
N ALA A 8 -1.35 -8.41 -3.43
CA ALA A 8 -2.03 -9.00 -2.29
C ALA A 8 -1.50 -8.41 -0.97
N LEU A 9 -0.18 -8.25 -0.84
CA LEU A 9 0.43 -7.61 0.32
C LEU A 9 0.02 -6.13 0.44
N ALA A 10 0.01 -5.38 -0.66
CA ALA A 10 -0.47 -4.00 -0.69
C ALA A 10 -1.89 -3.88 -0.12
N ARG A 11 -2.80 -4.79 -0.50
CA ARG A 11 -4.18 -4.82 0.03
C ARG A 11 -4.24 -5.07 1.53
N VAL A 12 -3.37 -5.93 2.06
CA VAL A 12 -3.29 -6.19 3.51
C VAL A 12 -2.87 -4.93 4.27
N PHE A 13 -1.87 -4.20 3.76
CA PHE A 13 -1.45 -2.92 4.35
C PHE A 13 -2.54 -1.85 4.29
N GLN A 14 -3.28 -1.77 3.18
CA GLN A 14 -4.44 -0.89 3.05
C GLN A 14 -5.51 -1.21 4.09
N GLN A 15 -5.90 -2.49 4.19
CA GLN A 15 -6.90 -2.95 5.16
C GLN A 15 -6.46 -2.70 6.60
N ALA A 16 -5.17 -2.87 6.90
CA ALA A 16 -4.61 -2.55 8.21
C ALA A 16 -4.69 -1.05 8.51
N SER A 17 -4.33 -0.19 7.54
CA SER A 17 -4.49 1.28 7.64
C SER A 17 -5.93 1.66 7.98
N ASP A 18 -6.91 1.08 7.27
CA ASP A 18 -8.32 1.38 7.44
C ASP A 18 -8.83 0.86 8.80
N SER A 19 -8.43 -0.35 9.20
CA SER A 19 -8.75 -0.91 10.51
C SER A 19 -8.19 -0.07 11.66
N VAL A 20 -7.00 0.53 11.51
CA VAL A 20 -6.42 1.42 12.54
C VAL A 20 -7.28 2.67 12.71
N LYS A 21 -7.73 3.30 11.60
CA LYS A 21 -8.62 4.47 11.62
C LYS A 21 -9.98 4.16 12.25
N ASP A 22 -10.55 2.99 11.94
CA ASP A 22 -11.82 2.54 12.51
C ASP A 22 -11.69 2.29 14.03
N GLN A 23 -10.59 1.66 14.46
CA GLN A 23 -10.32 1.39 15.87
C GLN A 23 -10.04 2.67 16.65
N GLU A 24 -9.28 3.61 16.09
CA GLU A 24 -9.05 4.93 16.67
C GLU A 24 -10.38 5.65 16.88
N SER A 25 -11.24 5.70 15.86
CA SER A 25 -12.54 6.37 15.94
C SER A 25 -13.42 5.78 17.05
N LYS A 26 -13.47 4.45 17.16
CA LYS A 26 -14.18 3.75 18.23
C LYS A 26 -13.60 4.05 19.60
N LEU A 27 -12.27 4.01 19.75
CA LEU A 27 -11.60 4.31 21.00
C LEU A 27 -11.87 5.75 21.43
N VAL A 28 -11.81 6.72 20.51
CA VAL A 28 -12.12 8.13 20.78
C VAL A 28 -13.56 8.29 21.26
N GLN A 29 -14.51 7.63 20.59
CA GLN A 29 -15.91 7.69 21.00
C GLN A 29 -16.12 7.08 22.39
N GLU A 30 -15.71 5.83 22.60
CA GLU A 30 -15.90 5.12 23.87
C GLU A 30 -15.23 5.84 25.05
N THR A 31 -14.06 6.43 24.81
CA THR A 31 -13.34 7.11 25.89
C THR A 31 -13.97 8.46 26.20
N ASN A 32 -14.46 9.20 25.20
CA ASN A 32 -15.21 10.43 25.45
C ASN A 32 -16.52 10.19 26.19
N GLU A 33 -17.24 9.11 25.87
CA GLU A 33 -18.45 8.70 26.59
C GLU A 33 -18.15 8.41 28.08
N LYS A 34 -17.08 7.67 28.36
CA LYS A 34 -16.67 7.33 29.74
C LYS A 34 -16.13 8.53 30.52
N ALA A 35 -15.44 9.44 29.85
CA ALA A 35 -14.86 10.64 30.45
C ALA A 35 -15.80 11.86 30.43
N ALA A 36 -17.08 11.68 30.08
CA ALA A 36 -18.05 12.77 29.93
C ALA A 36 -18.29 13.56 31.23
N THR A 37 -18.13 12.91 32.38
CA THR A 37 -18.31 13.53 33.71
C THR A 37 -17.00 14.08 34.28
N TRP A 38 -15.87 13.84 33.61
CA TRP A 38 -14.57 14.31 34.09
C TRP A 38 -14.44 15.81 33.85
N SER A 39 -13.91 16.52 34.83
CA SER A 39 -13.71 17.97 34.75
C SER A 39 -12.44 18.41 35.46
N GLY A 40 -12.00 19.64 35.16
CA GLY A 40 -10.78 20.23 35.71
C GLY A 40 -9.51 19.50 35.26
N LYS A 41 -8.45 19.60 36.07
CA LYS A 41 -7.10 19.15 35.70
C LYS A 41 -6.99 17.69 35.25
N ALA A 42 -7.89 16.81 35.72
CA ALA A 42 -7.91 15.41 35.30
C ALA A 42 -8.40 15.26 33.86
N ARG A 43 -9.42 16.04 33.46
CA ARG A 43 -9.92 16.10 32.09
C ARG A 43 -8.87 16.72 31.16
N ASP A 44 -8.27 17.83 31.55
CA ASP A 44 -7.25 18.51 30.72
C ASP A 44 -6.07 17.58 30.40
N LYS A 45 -5.59 16.81 31.40
CA LYS A 45 -4.53 15.83 31.20
C LYS A 45 -4.95 14.69 30.28
N PHE A 46 -6.19 14.22 30.43
CA PHE A 46 -6.73 13.17 29.58
C PHE A 46 -6.85 13.63 28.13
N ASP A 47 -7.39 14.83 27.89
CA ASP A 47 -7.52 15.40 26.55
C ASP A 47 -6.17 15.58 25.86
N SER A 48 -5.17 16.08 26.59
CA SER A 48 -3.79 16.20 26.08
C SER A 48 -3.21 14.85 25.67
N ALA A 49 -3.35 13.81 26.51
CA ALA A 49 -2.87 12.47 26.20
C ALA A 49 -3.64 11.85 25.02
N MET A 50 -4.93 12.16 24.91
CA MET A 50 -5.77 11.69 23.81
C MET A 50 -5.37 12.32 22.48
N ASP A 51 -5.06 13.61 22.46
CA ASP A 51 -4.61 14.29 21.25
C ASP A 51 -3.23 13.80 20.79
N GLU A 52 -2.31 13.53 21.72
CA GLU A 52 -1.04 12.86 21.41
C GLU A 52 -1.26 11.46 20.82
N ALA A 53 -2.17 10.68 21.39
CA ALA A 53 -2.50 9.35 20.89
C ALA A 53 -3.10 9.38 19.47
N LYS A 54 -4.01 10.33 19.18
CA LYS A 54 -4.58 10.52 17.83
C LYS A 54 -3.49 10.78 16.79
N ILE A 55 -2.52 11.64 17.12
CA ILE A 55 -1.39 11.93 16.21
C ILE A 55 -0.60 10.65 15.90
N LEU A 56 -0.38 9.79 16.91
CA LEU A 56 0.33 8.53 16.72
C LEU A 56 -0.48 7.53 15.88
N PHE A 57 -1.79 7.40 16.11
CA PHE A 57 -2.68 6.56 15.30
C PHE A 57 -2.71 7.01 13.84
N GLN A 58 -2.92 8.32 13.61
CA GLN A 58 -2.92 8.90 12.28
C GLN A 58 -1.61 8.62 11.56
N ARG A 59 -0.46 8.91 12.20
CA ARG A 59 0.86 8.64 11.62
C ARG A 59 1.06 7.16 11.30
N HIS A 60 0.59 6.26 12.17
CA HIS A 60 0.72 4.83 11.92
C HIS A 60 -0.15 4.37 10.74
N SER A 61 -1.40 4.82 10.68
CA SER A 61 -2.30 4.53 9.55
C SER A 61 -1.74 5.06 8.24
N ASP A 62 -1.23 6.30 8.22
CA ASP A 62 -0.63 6.90 7.03
C ASP A 62 0.61 6.13 6.56
N ASN A 63 1.48 5.70 7.49
CA ASN A 63 2.62 4.85 7.12
C ASN A 63 2.18 3.53 6.47
N LEU A 64 1.13 2.89 6.99
CA LEU A 64 0.60 1.64 6.41
C LEU A 64 0.01 1.89 5.02
N TYR A 65 -0.67 3.01 4.84
CA TYR A 65 -1.20 3.45 3.54
C TYR A 65 -0.07 3.69 2.53
N ASP A 66 0.98 4.40 2.93
CA ASP A 66 2.13 4.70 2.08
C ASP A 66 2.85 3.41 1.64
N ILE A 67 3.05 2.46 2.56
CA ILE A 67 3.61 1.14 2.23
C ILE A 67 2.73 0.42 1.20
N SER A 68 1.41 0.47 1.35
CA SER A 68 0.48 -0.11 0.36
C SER A 68 0.70 0.48 -1.04
N ARG A 69 0.83 1.80 -1.13
CA ARG A 69 1.05 2.53 -2.38
C ARG A 69 2.39 2.20 -3.02
N GLU A 70 3.45 2.10 -2.22
CA GLU A 70 4.77 1.69 -2.70
C GLU A 70 4.77 0.26 -3.24
N LEU A 71 4.11 -0.67 -2.56
CA LEU A 71 3.97 -2.05 -3.02
C LEU A 71 3.17 -2.14 -4.33
N GLU A 72 2.09 -1.38 -4.45
CA GLU A 72 1.30 -1.31 -5.69
C GLU A 72 2.14 -0.77 -6.87
N ALA A 73 2.90 0.30 -6.64
CA ALA A 73 3.82 0.85 -7.63
C ALA A 73 4.92 -0.15 -8.03
N ALA A 74 5.50 -0.86 -7.06
CA ALA A 74 6.49 -1.89 -7.31
C ALA A 74 5.92 -3.05 -8.14
N ALA A 75 4.70 -3.51 -7.84
CA ALA A 75 4.03 -4.55 -8.61
C ALA A 75 3.81 -4.14 -10.07
N ASN A 76 3.38 -2.89 -10.29
CA ASN A 76 3.18 -2.35 -11.64
C ASN A 76 4.51 -2.22 -12.41
N SER A 77 5.60 -1.84 -11.71
CA SER A 77 6.93 -1.81 -12.32
C SER A 77 7.40 -3.20 -12.73
N VAL A 78 7.15 -4.22 -11.93
CA VAL A 78 7.50 -5.62 -12.24
C VAL A 78 6.76 -6.09 -13.50
N ASP A 79 5.46 -5.82 -13.60
CA ASP A 79 4.68 -6.20 -14.79
C ASP A 79 5.19 -5.50 -16.05
N ARG A 80 5.47 -4.20 -15.96
CA ARG A 80 6.00 -3.44 -17.11
C ARG A 80 7.34 -3.99 -17.60
N VAL A 81 8.24 -4.37 -16.69
CA VAL A 81 9.53 -4.98 -17.06
C VAL A 81 9.30 -6.33 -17.72
N ARG A 82 8.36 -7.13 -17.21
CA ARG A 82 8.03 -8.43 -17.79
C ARG A 82 7.45 -8.31 -19.20
N GLU A 83 6.51 -7.39 -19.41
CA GLU A 83 5.94 -7.11 -20.74
C GLU A 83 7.00 -6.66 -21.74
N GLU A 84 7.98 -5.85 -21.29
CA GLU A 84 9.08 -5.39 -22.14
C GLU A 84 10.03 -6.53 -22.51
N ILE A 85 10.34 -7.44 -21.58
CA ILE A 85 11.13 -8.65 -21.87
C ILE A 85 10.41 -9.51 -22.92
N GLU A 86 9.12 -9.78 -22.73
CA GLU A 86 8.33 -10.59 -23.66
C GLU A 86 8.28 -9.96 -25.07
N ARG A 87 8.14 -8.63 -25.14
CA ARG A 87 8.22 -7.87 -26.41
C ARG A 87 9.58 -8.01 -27.09
N GLN A 88 10.68 -7.88 -26.34
CA GLN A 88 12.03 -8.01 -26.89
C GLN A 88 12.30 -9.42 -27.42
N GLU A 89 11.88 -10.45 -26.67
CA GLU A 89 12.00 -11.83 -27.12
C GLU A 89 11.22 -12.11 -28.42
N GLU A 90 10.02 -11.52 -28.57
CA GLU A 90 9.22 -11.65 -29.78
C GLU A 90 9.86 -10.94 -30.99
N LEU A 91 10.41 -9.73 -30.78
CA LEU A 91 11.17 -9.01 -31.81
C LEU A 91 12.38 -9.83 -32.29
N GLU A 92 13.15 -10.40 -31.36
CA GLU A 92 14.28 -11.26 -31.73
C GLU A 92 13.83 -12.51 -32.50
N ARG A 93 12.69 -13.12 -32.12
CA ARG A 93 12.12 -14.27 -32.85
C ARG A 93 11.76 -13.86 -34.27
N MET A 94 11.11 -12.71 -34.46
CA MET A 94 10.77 -12.20 -35.79
C MET A 94 12.02 -11.89 -36.63
N GLU A 95 13.04 -11.27 -36.06
CA GLU A 95 14.31 -11.03 -36.75
C GLU A 95 15.00 -12.32 -37.18
N ARG A 96 15.04 -13.34 -36.30
CA ARG A 96 15.58 -14.67 -36.63
C ARG A 96 14.84 -15.28 -37.81
N ILE A 97 13.51 -15.25 -37.82
CA ILE A 97 12.69 -15.78 -38.93
C ILE A 97 12.95 -15.01 -40.23
N LEU A 98 13.04 -13.68 -40.18
CA LEU A 98 13.31 -12.85 -41.36
C LEU A 98 14.70 -13.12 -41.94
N ARG A 99 15.72 -13.32 -41.11
CA ARG A 99 17.07 -13.69 -41.56
C ARG A 99 17.07 -15.05 -42.25
N LEU A 100 16.40 -16.05 -41.68
CA LEU A 100 16.27 -17.38 -42.28
C LEU A 100 15.56 -17.32 -43.65
N LYS A 101 14.44 -16.61 -43.74
CA LYS A 101 13.72 -16.44 -45.02
C LYS A 101 14.52 -15.70 -46.09
N LYS A 102 15.43 -14.80 -45.72
CA LYS A 102 16.32 -14.12 -46.69
C LYS A 102 17.44 -15.02 -47.19
N LEU A 103 17.88 -15.99 -46.39
CA LEU A 103 18.88 -16.99 -46.78
C LEU A 103 18.31 -18.03 -47.75
N ASP A 104 17.01 -18.34 -47.66
CA ASP A 104 16.31 -19.29 -48.56
C ASP A 104 16.03 -18.72 -49.99
N VAL A 105 16.37 -17.46 -50.25
CA VAL A 105 16.07 -16.76 -51.53
C VAL A 105 17.34 -16.49 -52.37
N GLN A 106 18.51 -16.96 -51.93
CA GLN A 106 19.78 -16.93 -52.69
C GLN A 106 20.16 -18.33 -53.17
#